data_AF-A0A9W8PEU4-F1
#
_entry.id   AF-A0A9W8PEU4-F1
#
_cell.length_a   1.000
_cell.length_b   1.000
_cell.length_c   1.000
_cell.angle_alpha   90.00
_cell.angle_beta   90.00
_cell.angle_gamma   90.00
#
_symmetry.space_group_name_H-M   'P 1'
#
loop_
_entity.id
_entity.type
_entity.pdbx_description
1 polymer ?
#
loop_
_entity_poly.entity_id
_entity_poly.type
_entity_poly.pdbx_seq_one_letter_code
_entity_poly.pdbx_strand_id
1 'polypeptide(L)'
;MTGRGRRAPIELPPSDPTLKTRPVPRERHFVLRSFGPAASPENQHNFHSIEDLEEKHEARSLSEDDGEEADDTKELLELLISECDMDWREDGTPPEDLTWGPTIVVTAYSETAKKDLDKAVASLVEAIHRYLLRCRKTAPFSKEAFKRLRLDVIENQELLRNASDDRVREEFNSHVRALGLFPQSAKRRKRFSSDCLNRPDGPQRYGFCIVLDDQIIKTLAALVFPEDLKKDEELLKDIFLKVIDRRWKYPEEDDNEYGLGPGRRVYEGKDFCPILDLPLICAKWYEHAGLDEMWPLDEYREKWY
;
A
#
# COMPACT_ATOMS: atom_id res chain seq x y z
N MET A 1 -33.30 27.24 26.67
CA MET A 1 -33.28 26.63 25.31
C MET A 1 -32.09 27.22 24.56
N THR A 2 -30.91 26.61 24.65
CA THR A 2 -29.78 26.95 23.78
C THR A 2 -29.82 26.01 22.59
N GLY A 3 -30.23 26.54 21.43
CA GLY A 3 -30.17 25.79 20.18
C GLY A 3 -28.72 25.43 19.90
N ARG A 4 -28.40 24.14 19.86
CA ARG A 4 -27.16 23.66 19.26
C ARG A 4 -27.25 24.01 17.78
N GLY A 5 -26.52 25.05 17.36
CA GLY A 5 -26.40 25.38 15.95
C GLY A 5 -25.96 24.13 15.18
N ARG A 6 -26.64 23.84 14.06
CA ARG A 6 -26.14 22.86 13.09
C ARG A 6 -24.71 23.25 12.75
N ARG A 7 -23.77 22.32 12.92
CA ARG A 7 -22.40 22.51 12.45
C ARG A 7 -22.45 22.71 10.94
N ALA A 8 -21.61 23.61 10.42
CA ALA A 8 -21.50 23.79 8.98
C ALA A 8 -21.11 22.46 8.32
N PRO A 9 -21.69 22.10 7.17
CA PRO A 9 -21.30 20.91 6.44
C PRO A 9 -19.82 20.94 6.07
N ILE A 10 -19.18 19.78 6.12
CA ILE A 10 -17.84 19.63 5.57
C ILE A 10 -17.97 19.60 4.04
N GLU A 11 -17.34 20.54 3.35
CA GLU A 11 -17.29 20.54 1.89
C GLU A 11 -16.13 19.66 1.41
N LEU A 12 -16.45 18.45 0.95
CA LEU A 12 -15.51 17.61 0.18
C LEU A 12 -15.52 18.03 -1.31
N PRO A 13 -14.40 17.82 -2.03
CA PRO A 13 -14.41 18.02 -3.48
C PRO A 13 -15.48 17.15 -4.14
N PRO A 14 -16.16 17.64 -5.19
CA PRO A 14 -17.14 16.82 -5.89
C PRO A 14 -16.45 15.62 -6.54
N SER A 15 -17.14 14.47 -6.52
CA SER A 15 -16.63 13.27 -7.20
C SER A 15 -16.36 13.53 -8.68
N ASP A 16 -15.34 12.86 -9.22
CA ASP A 16 -14.94 12.98 -10.62
C ASP A 16 -16.15 12.80 -11.57
N PRO A 17 -16.58 13.87 -12.27
CA PRO A 17 -17.76 13.83 -13.13
C PRO A 17 -17.58 12.87 -14.31
N THR A 18 -16.34 12.58 -14.69
CA THR A 18 -16.04 11.65 -15.78
C THR A 18 -16.45 10.22 -15.44
N LEU A 19 -16.61 9.86 -14.16
CA LEU A 19 -17.13 8.54 -13.78
C LEU A 19 -18.58 8.33 -14.25
N LYS A 20 -19.36 9.41 -14.40
CA LYS A 20 -20.73 9.33 -14.94
C LYS A 20 -20.74 9.19 -16.46
N THR A 21 -19.88 9.94 -17.16
CA THR A 21 -19.85 9.96 -18.63
C THR A 21 -19.02 8.83 -19.23
N ARG A 22 -18.05 8.33 -18.49
CA ARG A 22 -17.16 7.21 -18.85
C ARG A 22 -17.05 6.30 -17.63
N PRO A 23 -18.03 5.41 -17.39
CA PRO A 23 -18.01 4.52 -16.24
C PRO A 23 -16.84 3.54 -16.32
N VAL A 24 -16.27 3.19 -15.16
CA VAL A 24 -15.29 2.10 -15.06
C VAL A 24 -16.04 0.77 -15.12
N PRO A 25 -15.61 -0.20 -15.96
CA PRO A 25 -16.24 -1.51 -15.98
C PRO A 25 -16.07 -2.22 -14.64
N ARG A 26 -16.95 -3.20 -14.39
CA ARG A 26 -16.91 -4.00 -13.16
C ARG A 26 -15.55 -4.69 -12.96
N GLU A 27 -15.01 -5.28 -14.01
CA GLU A 27 -13.74 -6.00 -13.99
C GLU A 27 -12.87 -5.54 -15.17
N ARG A 28 -11.57 -5.35 -14.92
CA ARG A 28 -10.59 -4.98 -15.94
C ARG A 28 -9.23 -5.59 -15.63
N HIS A 29 -8.73 -6.44 -16.51
CA HIS A 29 -7.35 -6.90 -16.43
C HIS A 29 -6.42 -5.83 -16.98
N PHE A 30 -5.39 -5.49 -16.21
CA PHE A 30 -4.27 -4.69 -16.68
C PHE A 30 -3.08 -5.61 -16.96
N VAL A 31 -2.29 -5.24 -17.95
CA VAL A 31 -0.95 -5.80 -18.12
C VAL A 31 -0.08 -5.19 -17.03
N LEU A 32 0.52 -6.04 -16.20
CA LEU A 32 1.35 -5.63 -15.07
C LEU A 32 2.83 -5.76 -15.43
N ARG A 33 3.63 -4.81 -14.94
CA ARG A 33 5.09 -4.95 -14.86
C ARG A 33 5.50 -5.03 -13.40
N SER A 34 6.13 -6.13 -13.02
CA SER A 34 6.51 -6.38 -11.62
C SER A 34 7.97 -6.00 -11.39
N PHE A 35 8.25 -5.40 -10.23
CA PHE A 35 9.57 -5.01 -9.77
C PHE A 35 9.86 -5.59 -8.38
N GLY A 36 11.14 -5.76 -8.03
CA GLY A 36 11.59 -6.36 -6.78
C GLY A 36 12.02 -7.82 -6.93
N PRO A 37 12.61 -8.43 -5.87
CA PRO A 37 13.14 -9.78 -5.95
C PRO A 37 12.08 -10.85 -6.28
N ALA A 38 10.84 -10.66 -5.86
CA ALA A 38 9.74 -11.60 -6.13
C ALA A 38 8.99 -11.35 -7.44
N ALA A 39 9.48 -10.45 -8.31
CA ALA A 39 8.89 -10.21 -9.63
C ALA A 39 8.98 -11.43 -10.56
N SER A 40 9.99 -12.29 -10.36
CA SER A 40 10.09 -13.58 -11.06
C SER A 40 9.44 -14.69 -10.23
N PRO A 41 8.51 -15.49 -10.79
CA PRO A 41 7.89 -16.62 -10.10
C PRO A 41 8.90 -17.65 -9.60
N GLU A 42 10.03 -17.83 -10.30
CA GLU A 42 11.09 -18.78 -9.93
C GLU A 42 11.68 -18.50 -8.54
N ASN A 43 11.65 -17.24 -8.11
CA ASN A 43 12.21 -16.84 -6.81
C ASN A 43 11.29 -17.18 -5.63
N GLN A 44 10.00 -17.45 -5.89
CA GLN A 44 9.02 -17.73 -4.84
C GLN A 44 9.18 -19.12 -4.23
N HIS A 45 9.71 -20.08 -4.99
CA HIS A 45 9.94 -21.46 -4.51
C HIS A 45 10.98 -21.57 -3.39
N ASN A 46 11.76 -20.52 -3.16
CA ASN A 46 12.84 -20.52 -2.17
C ASN A 46 12.45 -19.78 -0.88
N PHE A 47 11.21 -19.32 -0.72
CA PHE A 47 10.80 -18.61 0.49
C PHE A 47 10.90 -19.51 1.72
N HIS A 48 11.35 -18.94 2.83
CA HIS A 48 11.50 -19.65 4.12
C HIS A 48 10.28 -19.39 5.00
N SER A 49 9.85 -20.39 5.76
CA SER A 49 8.79 -20.19 6.77
C SER A 49 9.31 -19.37 7.95
N ILE A 50 8.41 -18.90 8.82
CA ILE A 50 8.82 -18.17 10.03
C ILE A 50 9.68 -19.07 10.93
N GLU A 51 9.31 -20.34 11.08
CA GLU A 51 10.04 -21.33 11.89
C GLU A 51 11.47 -21.56 11.38
N ASP A 52 11.65 -21.69 10.05
CA ASP A 52 12.97 -21.81 9.42
C ASP A 52 13.87 -20.59 9.70
N LEU A 53 13.27 -19.40 9.81
CA LEU A 53 13.99 -18.16 10.07
C LEU A 53 14.34 -18.00 11.55
N GLU A 54 13.46 -18.45 12.45
CA GLU A 54 13.72 -18.52 13.89
C GLU A 54 14.92 -19.42 14.19
N GLU A 55 14.99 -20.62 13.63
CA GLU A 55 16.12 -21.53 13.82
C GLU A 55 17.45 -20.89 13.35
N LYS A 56 17.43 -20.19 12.20
CA LYS A 56 18.59 -19.45 11.69
C LYS A 56 18.98 -18.25 12.57
N HIS A 57 17.99 -17.59 13.17
CA HIS A 57 18.20 -16.45 14.06
C HIS A 57 18.79 -16.88 15.40
N GLU A 58 18.26 -17.94 16.01
CA GLU A 58 18.78 -18.52 17.25
C GLU A 58 20.22 -18.99 17.10
N ALA A 59 20.52 -19.70 16.00
CA ALA A 59 21.88 -20.15 15.69
C ALA A 59 22.89 -19.00 15.56
N ARG A 60 22.44 -17.81 15.13
CA ARG A 60 23.27 -16.61 15.02
C ARG A 60 23.40 -15.87 16.34
N SER A 61 22.33 -15.77 17.12
CA SER A 61 22.32 -15.08 18.42
C SER A 61 23.21 -15.78 19.46
N LEU A 62 23.42 -17.09 19.33
CA LEU A 62 24.40 -17.83 20.14
C LEU A 62 25.88 -17.46 19.85
N SER A 63 26.15 -16.58 18.88
CA SER A 63 27.50 -16.18 18.46
C SER A 63 27.83 -14.69 18.66
N GLU A 64 26.85 -13.83 18.98
CA GLU A 64 27.02 -12.37 19.10
C GLU A 64 26.25 -11.86 20.35
N ASP A 65 26.93 -11.18 21.28
CA ASP A 65 26.34 -10.54 22.47
C ASP A 65 25.84 -9.13 22.10
N ASP A 66 24.55 -9.01 21.73
CA ASP A 66 23.93 -7.74 21.34
C ASP A 66 22.79 -7.37 22.29
N GLY A 67 22.94 -6.21 22.96
CA GLY A 67 22.02 -5.66 23.95
C GLY A 67 20.64 -5.25 23.42
N GLU A 68 19.74 -4.93 24.34
CA GLU A 68 18.31 -4.64 24.13
C GLU A 68 18.06 -3.36 23.30
N GLU A 69 17.45 -3.54 22.13
CA GLU A 69 16.71 -2.52 21.37
C GLU A 69 15.95 -3.34 20.32
N ALA A 70 14.64 -3.53 20.53
CA ALA A 70 13.81 -4.46 19.79
C ALA A 70 13.34 -3.85 18.47
N ASP A 71 14.15 -4.00 17.42
CA ASP A 71 13.72 -3.73 16.05
C ASP A 71 13.17 -5.04 15.47
N ASP A 72 11.89 -5.32 15.76
CA ASP A 72 11.24 -6.60 15.54
C ASP A 72 10.74 -6.76 14.09
N THR A 73 11.67 -6.98 13.14
CA THR A 73 11.26 -7.31 11.76
C THR A 73 10.63 -8.69 11.62
N LYS A 74 10.58 -9.50 12.69
CA LYS A 74 9.76 -10.71 12.70
C LYS A 74 8.29 -10.30 12.74
N GLU A 75 7.87 -9.43 13.67
CA GLU A 75 6.49 -8.89 13.69
C GLU A 75 6.14 -8.23 12.34
N LEU A 76 7.07 -7.43 11.79
CA LEU A 76 6.89 -6.83 10.47
C LEU A 76 6.64 -7.88 9.38
N LEU A 77 7.47 -8.93 9.30
CA LEU A 77 7.31 -9.99 8.32
C LEU A 77 5.99 -10.74 8.52
N GLU A 78 5.65 -11.11 9.76
CA GLU A 78 4.41 -11.80 10.11
C GLU A 78 3.18 -11.02 9.63
N LEU A 79 3.15 -9.70 9.86
CA LEU A 79 2.08 -8.83 9.37
C LEU A 79 2.03 -8.79 7.84
N LEU A 80 3.18 -8.59 7.19
CA LEU A 80 3.29 -8.51 5.73
C LEU A 80 2.84 -9.80 5.02
N ILE A 81 2.97 -10.95 5.69
CA ILE A 81 2.59 -12.26 5.13
C ILE A 81 1.33 -12.84 5.76
N SER A 82 0.65 -12.12 6.65
CA SER A 82 -0.51 -12.60 7.42
C SER A 82 -1.66 -13.13 6.56
N GLU A 83 -1.70 -12.74 5.28
CA GLU A 83 -2.67 -13.20 4.30
C GLU A 83 -2.35 -14.49 3.57
N CYS A 84 -1.12 -15.00 3.71
CA CYS A 84 -0.70 -16.24 3.07
C CYS A 84 -1.49 -17.46 3.57
N ASP A 85 -2.01 -17.40 4.80
CA ASP A 85 -2.74 -18.50 5.43
C ASP A 85 -4.27 -18.41 5.26
N MET A 86 -4.77 -17.35 4.59
CA MET A 86 -6.20 -17.14 4.38
C MET A 86 -6.66 -17.59 2.99
N ASP A 87 -7.71 -18.43 2.97
CA ASP A 87 -8.35 -18.90 1.75
C ASP A 87 -9.32 -17.84 1.20
N TRP A 88 -8.83 -17.07 0.23
CA TRP A 88 -9.58 -16.03 -0.46
C TRP A 88 -10.28 -16.52 -1.74
N ARG A 89 -10.02 -17.76 -2.17
CA ARG A 89 -10.54 -18.29 -3.44
C ARG A 89 -11.79 -19.12 -3.20
N GLU A 90 -12.68 -19.17 -4.21
CA GLU A 90 -13.89 -20.01 -4.12
C GLU A 90 -13.60 -21.51 -4.21
N ASP A 91 -12.44 -21.87 -4.77
CA ASP A 91 -12.06 -23.25 -5.04
C ASP A 91 -11.36 -23.93 -3.85
N GLY A 92 -11.17 -23.23 -2.73
CA GLY A 92 -10.51 -23.78 -1.55
C GLY A 92 -8.99 -23.82 -1.65
N THR A 93 -8.40 -23.23 -2.69
CA THR A 93 -6.95 -23.29 -2.90
C THR A 93 -6.26 -22.16 -2.11
N PRO A 94 -5.26 -22.49 -1.27
CA PRO A 94 -4.51 -21.47 -0.57
C PRO A 94 -3.84 -20.53 -1.59
N PRO A 95 -3.68 -19.24 -1.25
CA PRO A 95 -3.05 -18.30 -2.16
C PRO A 95 -1.61 -18.73 -2.44
N GLU A 96 -1.32 -19.06 -3.71
CA GLU A 96 0.04 -19.38 -4.18
C GLU A 96 1.00 -18.18 -4.07
N ASP A 97 0.46 -16.98 -3.95
CA ASP A 97 1.19 -15.72 -3.97
C ASP A 97 1.58 -15.28 -2.56
N LEU A 98 2.79 -15.66 -2.15
CA LEU A 98 3.41 -15.34 -0.87
C LEU A 98 4.16 -13.99 -0.85
N THR A 99 3.90 -13.15 -1.85
CA THR A 99 4.55 -11.84 -2.00
C THR A 99 3.79 -10.74 -1.27
N TRP A 100 4.50 -9.67 -0.95
CA TRP A 100 3.90 -8.44 -0.44
C TRP A 100 4.41 -7.25 -1.23
N GLY A 101 3.64 -6.16 -1.17
CA GLY A 101 3.97 -4.91 -1.82
C GLY A 101 2.71 -4.25 -2.41
N PRO A 102 2.58 -2.93 -2.30
CA PRO A 102 1.44 -2.23 -2.86
C PRO A 102 1.51 -2.18 -4.39
N THR A 103 0.35 -2.20 -5.03
CA THR A 103 0.25 -1.91 -6.47
C THR A 103 0.52 -0.44 -6.73
N ILE A 104 1.27 -0.16 -7.79
CA ILE A 104 1.58 1.19 -8.27
C ILE A 104 0.71 1.49 -9.49
N VAL A 105 0.03 2.63 -9.47
CA VAL A 105 -0.75 3.16 -10.59
C VAL A 105 -0.04 4.39 -11.16
N VAL A 106 0.35 4.32 -12.43
CA VAL A 106 1.01 5.44 -13.11
C VAL A 106 -0.05 6.36 -13.72
N THR A 107 0.02 7.66 -13.42
CA THR A 107 -0.83 8.68 -14.05
C THR A 107 -0.06 9.62 -14.97
N ALA A 108 1.27 9.57 -14.92
CA ALA A 108 2.17 10.37 -15.72
C ALA A 108 2.70 9.65 -16.95
N TYR A 109 2.47 10.25 -18.10
CA TYR A 109 2.86 9.69 -19.41
C TYR A 109 3.55 10.74 -20.29
N SER A 110 4.22 11.71 -19.67
CA SER A 110 5.18 12.56 -20.38
C SER A 110 6.35 11.71 -20.90
N GLU A 111 7.06 12.19 -21.92
CA GLU A 111 8.22 11.46 -22.46
C GLU A 111 9.34 11.31 -21.42
N THR A 112 9.47 12.28 -20.51
CA THR A 112 10.38 12.19 -19.35
C THR A 112 9.92 11.13 -18.36
N ALA A 113 8.64 11.09 -17.99
CA ALA A 113 8.11 10.09 -17.06
C ALA A 113 8.27 8.67 -17.59
N LYS A 114 7.98 8.43 -18.88
CA LYS A 114 8.19 7.12 -19.50
C LYS A 114 9.64 6.66 -19.46
N LYS A 115 10.59 7.60 -19.69
CA LYS A 115 12.03 7.30 -19.65
C LYS A 115 12.53 7.02 -18.24
N ASP A 116 12.00 7.74 -17.26
CA ASP A 116 12.48 7.72 -15.89
C ASP A 116 11.73 6.73 -14.97
N LEU A 117 10.58 6.20 -15.41
CA LEU A 117 9.71 5.32 -14.61
C LEU A 117 10.47 4.10 -14.04
N ASP A 118 11.22 3.39 -14.87
CA ASP A 118 11.96 2.20 -14.43
C ASP A 118 12.98 2.54 -13.34
N LYS A 119 13.66 3.68 -13.50
CA LYS A 119 14.63 4.17 -12.51
C LYS A 119 13.93 4.62 -11.23
N ALA A 120 12.76 5.25 -11.34
CA ALA A 120 11.96 5.67 -10.21
C ALA A 120 11.50 4.47 -9.37
N VAL A 121 10.93 3.44 -10.01
CA VAL A 121 10.48 2.23 -9.32
C VAL A 121 11.66 1.45 -8.74
N ALA A 122 12.79 1.36 -9.46
CA ALA A 122 14.00 0.75 -8.93
C ALA A 122 14.53 1.49 -7.69
N SER A 123 14.45 2.81 -7.67
CA SER A 123 14.85 3.62 -6.51
C SER A 123 13.91 3.42 -5.34
N LEU A 124 12.62 3.20 -5.58
CA LEU A 124 11.66 2.82 -4.53
C LEU A 124 11.96 1.43 -3.96
N VAL A 125 12.27 0.44 -4.81
CA VAL A 125 12.70 -0.89 -4.37
C VAL A 125 13.95 -0.79 -3.48
N GLU A 126 14.93 0.03 -3.88
CA GLU A 126 16.15 0.24 -3.10
C GLU A 126 15.86 0.98 -1.78
N ALA A 127 14.95 1.95 -1.74
CA ALA A 127 14.55 2.59 -0.48
C ALA A 127 13.96 1.57 0.52
N ILE A 128 13.08 0.68 0.04
CA ILE A 128 12.52 -0.41 0.85
C ILE A 128 13.61 -1.39 1.32
N HIS A 129 14.52 -1.77 0.42
CA HIS A 129 15.65 -2.63 0.75
C HIS A 129 16.49 -2.04 1.89
N ARG A 130 16.83 -0.75 1.77
CA ARG A 130 17.67 -0.04 2.75
C ARG A 130 16.99 0.15 4.09
N TYR A 131 15.67 0.35 4.10
CA TYR A 131 14.88 0.29 5.35
C TYR A 131 15.10 -1.05 6.06
N LEU A 132 14.91 -2.17 5.35
CA LEU A 132 15.06 -3.51 5.91
C LEU A 132 16.51 -3.85 6.32
N LEU A 133 17.52 -3.26 5.65
CA LEU A 133 18.94 -3.44 6.02
C LEU A 133 19.31 -2.77 7.35
N ARG A 134 18.53 -1.80 7.84
CA ARG A 134 18.79 -1.16 9.15
C ARG A 134 18.48 -2.09 10.31
N CYS A 135 17.58 -3.06 10.11
CA CYS A 135 17.12 -4.01 11.12
C CYS A 135 18.09 -5.18 11.31
N ARG A 136 19.30 -4.90 11.80
CA ARG A 136 20.41 -5.88 11.84
C ARG A 136 20.16 -7.09 12.75
N LYS A 137 19.45 -6.89 13.86
CA LYS A 137 19.21 -7.94 14.87
C LYS A 137 18.32 -9.06 14.34
N THR A 138 17.32 -8.70 13.54
CA THR A 138 16.34 -9.62 12.94
C THR A 138 16.63 -9.85 11.45
N ALA A 139 17.89 -9.76 11.03
CA ALA A 139 18.30 -9.81 9.63
C ALA A 139 17.80 -11.03 8.82
N PRO A 140 17.64 -12.26 9.36
CA PRO A 140 16.99 -13.34 8.60
C PRO A 140 15.57 -12.96 8.15
N PHE A 141 14.78 -12.36 9.03
CA PHE A 141 13.42 -11.90 8.75
C PHE A 141 13.41 -10.72 7.78
N SER A 142 14.28 -9.72 7.96
CA SER A 142 14.33 -8.56 7.06
C SER A 142 14.79 -8.93 5.64
N LYS A 143 15.71 -9.90 5.52
CA LYS A 143 16.13 -10.46 4.22
C LYS A 143 14.98 -11.20 3.55
N GLU A 144 14.24 -12.01 4.30
CA GLU A 144 13.08 -12.74 3.76
C GLU A 144 11.96 -11.77 3.37
N ALA A 145 11.69 -10.73 4.17
CA ALA A 145 10.77 -9.66 3.82
C ALA A 145 11.16 -9.01 2.49
N PHE A 146 12.42 -8.60 2.32
CA PHE A 146 12.85 -8.01 1.04
C PHE A 146 12.74 -9.00 -0.12
N LYS A 147 13.08 -10.27 0.10
CA LYS A 147 13.00 -11.32 -0.91
C LYS A 147 11.57 -11.55 -1.42
N ARG A 148 10.56 -11.34 -0.57
CA ARG A 148 9.14 -11.45 -0.90
C ARG A 148 8.53 -10.17 -1.50
N LEU A 149 9.30 -9.08 -1.59
CA LEU A 149 8.82 -7.81 -2.15
C LEU A 149 8.52 -7.95 -3.65
N ARG A 150 7.29 -7.60 -4.03
CA ARG A 150 6.85 -7.39 -5.41
C ARG A 150 6.02 -6.11 -5.52
N LEU A 151 6.47 -5.18 -6.36
CA LEU A 151 5.73 -3.98 -6.72
C LEU A 151 5.15 -4.17 -8.12
N ASP A 152 3.84 -4.32 -8.22
CA ASP A 152 3.13 -4.46 -9.50
C ASP A 152 2.73 -3.09 -10.04
N VAL A 153 3.19 -2.75 -11.24
CA VAL A 153 2.98 -1.45 -11.88
C VAL A 153 1.92 -1.56 -12.97
N ILE A 154 0.86 -0.76 -12.84
CA ILE A 154 -0.20 -0.59 -13.84
C ILE A 154 0.12 0.61 -14.73
N GLU A 155 0.36 0.33 -16.01
CA GLU A 155 0.57 1.33 -17.05
C GLU A 155 -0.55 1.26 -18.09
N ASN A 156 -1.47 2.24 -18.08
CA ASN A 156 -2.47 2.40 -19.11
C ASN A 156 -2.72 3.88 -19.42
N GLN A 157 -2.01 4.39 -20.43
CA GLN A 157 -2.07 5.81 -20.82
C GLN A 157 -3.48 6.28 -21.19
N GLU A 158 -4.28 5.44 -21.85
CA GLU A 158 -5.62 5.82 -22.34
C GLU A 158 -6.58 6.11 -21.18
N LEU A 159 -6.47 5.33 -20.10
CA LEU A 159 -7.38 5.38 -18.97
C LEU A 159 -6.86 6.25 -17.82
N LEU A 160 -5.54 6.23 -17.58
CA LEU A 160 -4.93 6.72 -16.35
C LEU A 160 -4.16 8.04 -16.52
N ARG A 161 -3.92 8.51 -17.75
CA ARG A 161 -3.22 9.79 -17.97
C ARG A 161 -3.96 10.93 -17.27
N ASN A 162 -3.29 11.55 -16.30
CA ASN A 162 -3.83 12.63 -15.46
C ASN A 162 -5.17 12.26 -14.79
N ALA A 163 -5.38 10.97 -14.50
CA ALA A 163 -6.58 10.51 -13.84
C ALA A 163 -6.72 11.14 -12.45
N SER A 164 -7.95 11.48 -12.09
CA SER A 164 -8.30 11.89 -10.73
C SER A 164 -8.07 10.75 -9.74
N ASP A 165 -7.99 11.08 -8.45
CA ASP A 165 -7.86 10.07 -7.39
C ASP A 165 -9.07 9.11 -7.39
N ASP A 166 -10.27 9.62 -7.68
CA ASP A 166 -11.49 8.83 -7.85
C ASP A 166 -11.41 7.85 -9.02
N ARG A 167 -10.92 8.31 -10.17
CA ARG A 167 -10.74 7.44 -11.33
C ARG A 167 -9.73 6.36 -11.02
N VAL A 168 -8.58 6.71 -10.43
CA VAL A 168 -7.57 5.72 -10.02
C VAL A 168 -8.17 4.69 -9.07
N ARG A 169 -8.92 5.14 -8.04
CA ARG A 169 -9.58 4.25 -7.09
C ARG A 169 -10.51 3.25 -7.76
N GLU A 170 -11.36 3.70 -8.68
CA GLU A 170 -12.34 2.84 -9.35
C GLU A 170 -11.67 1.89 -10.37
N GLU A 171 -10.64 2.36 -11.08
CA GLU A 171 -9.84 1.52 -11.99
C GLU A 171 -9.04 0.44 -11.23
N PHE A 172 -8.42 0.80 -10.11
CA PHE A 172 -7.74 -0.14 -9.23
C PHE A 172 -8.72 -1.17 -8.65
N ASN A 173 -9.89 -0.74 -8.22
CA ASN A 173 -10.97 -1.61 -7.78
C ASN A 173 -11.43 -2.62 -8.86
N SER A 174 -11.56 -2.15 -10.11
CA SER A 174 -11.88 -3.00 -11.27
C SER A 174 -10.79 -4.04 -11.55
N HIS A 175 -9.52 -3.65 -11.37
CA HIS A 175 -8.38 -4.56 -11.46
C HIS A 175 -8.41 -5.63 -10.39
N VAL A 176 -8.52 -5.20 -9.13
CA VAL A 176 -8.52 -6.08 -7.97
C VAL A 176 -9.63 -7.11 -8.11
N ARG A 177 -10.84 -6.69 -8.50
CA ARG A 177 -11.96 -7.62 -8.74
C ARG A 177 -11.67 -8.67 -9.81
N ALA A 178 -10.96 -8.29 -10.87
CA ALA A 178 -10.60 -9.18 -11.97
C ALA A 178 -9.60 -10.28 -11.55
N LEU A 179 -8.93 -10.14 -10.40
CA LEU A 179 -8.04 -11.18 -9.85
C LEU A 179 -8.81 -12.43 -9.36
N GLY A 180 -10.13 -12.34 -9.19
CA GLY A 180 -10.95 -13.49 -8.76
C GLY A 180 -10.69 -13.95 -7.33
N LEU A 181 -9.96 -13.16 -6.53
CA LEU A 181 -9.60 -13.44 -5.12
C LEU A 181 -10.74 -13.11 -4.14
N PHE A 182 -11.99 -13.24 -4.59
CA PHE A 182 -13.17 -12.78 -3.86
C PHE A 182 -14.27 -13.84 -3.97
N PRO A 183 -14.72 -14.45 -2.84
CA PRO A 183 -15.78 -15.42 -2.91
C PRO A 183 -17.07 -14.75 -3.40
N GLN A 184 -17.66 -15.19 -4.51
CA GLN A 184 -18.94 -14.72 -5.05
C GLN A 184 -20.14 -15.25 -4.26
N SER A 185 -19.97 -16.40 -3.60
CA SER A 185 -21.04 -17.24 -3.04
C SER A 185 -21.34 -17.08 -1.55
N ALA A 186 -21.15 -15.92 -0.93
CA ALA A 186 -21.62 -15.72 0.45
C ALA A 186 -23.09 -15.24 0.48
N LYS A 187 -24.03 -16.17 0.69
CA LYS A 187 -25.42 -15.90 1.14
C LYS A 187 -25.51 -15.00 2.39
N ARG A 188 -24.38 -14.72 3.07
CA ARG A 188 -24.24 -13.72 4.13
C ARG A 188 -24.29 -12.26 3.64
N ARG A 189 -24.13 -11.98 2.34
CA ARG A 189 -24.04 -10.59 1.81
C ARG A 189 -25.36 -9.85 1.66
N LYS A 190 -26.53 -10.46 1.86
CA LYS A 190 -27.82 -9.75 1.71
C LYS A 190 -28.04 -8.56 2.66
N ARG A 191 -27.20 -8.36 3.68
CA ARG A 191 -27.24 -7.17 4.55
C ARG A 191 -26.30 -6.03 4.13
N PHE A 192 -25.31 -6.30 3.28
CA PHE A 192 -24.31 -5.29 2.85
C PHE A 192 -24.27 -5.09 1.33
N SER A 193 -25.12 -5.80 0.56
CA SER A 193 -25.14 -5.76 -0.91
C SER A 193 -25.94 -4.60 -1.51
N SER A 194 -26.32 -3.58 -0.74
CA SER A 194 -26.88 -2.34 -1.31
C SER A 194 -25.82 -1.48 -2.00
N ASP A 195 -24.55 -1.64 -1.61
CA ASP A 195 -23.49 -0.75 -2.06
C ASP A 195 -22.81 -1.36 -3.29
N CYS A 196 -23.44 -1.15 -4.43
CA CYS A 196 -22.91 -1.38 -5.78
C CYS A 196 -21.72 -0.47 -6.13
N LEU A 197 -20.79 -0.23 -5.21
CA LEU A 197 -19.48 0.32 -5.51
C LEU A 197 -18.53 -0.84 -5.79
N ASN A 198 -17.55 -0.64 -6.66
CA ASN A 198 -16.74 -1.72 -7.22
C ASN A 198 -15.69 -2.26 -6.21
N ARG A 199 -16.05 -2.43 -4.93
CA ARG A 199 -15.14 -2.55 -3.78
C ARG A 199 -15.30 -3.91 -3.08
N PRO A 200 -14.81 -5.00 -3.66
CA PRO A 200 -15.05 -6.33 -3.10
C PRO A 200 -14.17 -6.63 -1.85
N ASP A 201 -14.67 -7.30 -0.83
CA ASP A 201 -13.82 -7.70 0.32
C ASP A 201 -12.84 -8.80 -0.07
N GLY A 202 -11.54 -8.55 0.05
CA GLY A 202 -10.49 -9.53 -0.24
C GLY A 202 -9.13 -9.05 0.27
N PRO A 203 -8.01 -9.55 -0.30
CA PRO A 203 -6.71 -9.39 0.33
C PRO A 203 -6.38 -7.91 0.59
N GLN A 204 -6.08 -7.61 1.84
CA GLN A 204 -5.61 -6.38 2.44
C GLN A 204 -4.34 -5.85 1.76
N ARG A 205 -3.50 -6.69 1.14
CA ARG A 205 -2.41 -6.18 0.27
C ARG A 205 -2.91 -5.30 -0.88
N TYR A 206 -4.18 -5.43 -1.26
CA TYR A 206 -4.87 -4.54 -2.20
C TYR A 206 -5.77 -3.51 -1.51
N GLY A 207 -5.48 -3.15 -0.25
CA GLY A 207 -6.24 -2.16 0.53
C GLY A 207 -6.04 -0.73 0.05
N PHE A 208 -4.87 -0.44 -0.49
CA PHE A 208 -4.53 0.84 -1.13
C PHE A 208 -3.62 0.64 -2.33
N CYS A 209 -3.43 1.69 -3.10
CA CYS A 209 -2.42 1.75 -4.16
C CYS A 209 -1.57 3.01 -4.05
N ILE A 210 -0.34 2.96 -4.56
CA ILE A 210 0.54 4.12 -4.71
C ILE A 210 0.29 4.75 -6.07
N VAL A 211 0.27 6.09 -6.13
CA VAL A 211 0.15 6.82 -7.40
C VAL A 211 1.46 7.48 -7.77
N LEU A 212 1.93 7.22 -8.99
CA LEU A 212 3.10 7.89 -9.57
C LEU A 212 2.69 8.90 -10.64
N ASP A 213 2.83 10.17 -10.31
CA ASP A 213 2.74 11.31 -11.22
C ASP A 213 4.13 11.78 -11.71
N ASP A 214 4.15 12.84 -12.54
CA ASP A 214 5.37 13.32 -13.19
C ASP A 214 6.40 13.82 -12.17
N GLN A 215 5.92 14.47 -11.10
CA GLN A 215 6.78 15.03 -10.08
C GLN A 215 7.43 13.93 -9.26
N ILE A 216 6.65 12.96 -8.78
CA ILE A 216 7.19 11.89 -7.95
C ILE A 216 8.09 10.94 -8.74
N ILE A 217 7.77 10.63 -10.01
CA ILE A 217 8.67 9.85 -10.88
C ILE A 217 10.01 10.57 -11.02
N LYS A 218 9.99 11.87 -11.30
CA LYS A 218 11.22 12.66 -11.43
C LYS A 218 12.01 12.69 -10.12
N THR A 219 11.35 12.88 -8.99
CA THR A 219 11.99 12.90 -7.67
C THR A 219 12.65 11.55 -7.35
N LEU A 220 11.92 10.45 -7.52
CA LEU A 220 12.42 9.09 -7.29
C LEU A 220 13.58 8.76 -8.24
N ALA A 221 13.45 9.06 -9.53
CA ALA A 221 14.51 8.81 -10.51
C ALA A 221 15.77 9.65 -10.28
N ALA A 222 15.68 10.76 -9.56
CA ALA A 222 16.82 11.60 -9.20
C ALA A 222 17.56 11.10 -7.95
N LEU A 223 17.01 10.11 -7.23
CA LEU A 223 17.64 9.60 -6.02
C LEU A 223 19.02 9.00 -6.30
N VAL A 224 19.96 9.34 -5.43
CA VAL A 224 21.30 8.77 -5.37
C VAL A 224 21.54 8.37 -3.93
N PHE A 225 21.46 7.07 -3.66
CA PHE A 225 21.62 6.56 -2.31
C PHE A 225 23.08 6.65 -1.86
N PRO A 226 23.36 7.19 -0.66
CA PRO A 226 24.70 7.20 -0.08
C PRO A 226 25.15 5.77 0.27
N GLU A 227 26.45 5.56 0.43
CA GLU A 227 26.97 4.27 0.93
C GLU A 227 26.53 4.01 2.38
N ASP A 228 26.46 5.06 3.20
CA ASP A 228 26.06 4.99 4.60
C ASP A 228 24.53 5.03 4.76
N LEU A 229 23.95 3.93 5.27
CA LEU A 229 22.51 3.80 5.54
C LEU A 229 21.99 4.86 6.51
N LYS A 230 22.82 5.40 7.41
CA LYS A 230 22.40 6.42 8.39
C LYS A 230 21.97 7.73 7.72
N LYS A 231 22.43 7.98 6.49
CA LYS A 231 22.11 9.20 5.73
C LYS A 231 20.79 9.10 4.96
N ASP A 232 20.16 7.92 4.86
CA ASP A 232 18.92 7.82 4.09
C ASP A 232 17.75 8.53 4.78
N GLU A 233 17.80 8.68 6.10
CA GLU A 233 16.75 9.45 6.80
C GLU A 233 16.75 10.91 6.33
N GLU A 234 17.94 11.54 6.27
CA GLU A 234 18.06 12.90 5.77
C GLU A 234 17.75 13.00 4.27
N LEU A 235 18.14 12.01 3.47
CA LEU A 235 17.86 11.97 2.04
C LEU A 235 16.37 11.87 1.73
N LEU A 236 15.64 11.02 2.48
CA LEU A 236 14.25 10.64 2.18
C LEU A 236 13.22 11.44 2.99
N LYS A 237 13.65 12.26 3.96
CA LYS A 237 12.77 12.94 4.94
C LYS A 237 11.61 13.73 4.32
N ASP A 238 11.79 14.28 3.12
CA ASP A 238 10.84 15.18 2.47
C ASP A 238 10.16 14.52 1.26
N ILE A 239 10.31 13.20 1.10
CA ILE A 239 9.78 12.47 -0.05
C ILE A 239 8.60 11.59 0.38
N PHE A 240 7.44 11.92 -0.17
CA PHE A 240 6.18 11.27 0.15
C PHE A 240 5.54 10.67 -1.10
N LEU A 241 4.93 9.52 -0.94
CA LEU A 241 4.15 8.83 -1.96
C LEU A 241 2.68 9.06 -1.70
N LYS A 242 1.96 9.50 -2.73
CA LYS A 242 0.49 9.55 -2.66
C LYS A 242 -0.05 8.13 -2.63
N VAL A 243 -0.81 7.81 -1.59
CA VAL A 243 -1.56 6.56 -1.47
C VAL A 243 -3.06 6.83 -1.59
N ILE A 244 -3.79 5.93 -2.25
CA ILE A 244 -5.23 6.00 -2.41
C ILE A 244 -5.87 4.81 -1.73
N ASP A 245 -6.75 5.11 -0.77
CA ASP A 245 -7.59 4.12 -0.09
C ASP A 245 -8.65 3.63 -1.07
N ARG A 246 -8.68 2.31 -1.24
CA ARG A 246 -9.59 1.65 -2.15
C ARG A 246 -11.02 1.57 -1.62
N ARG A 247 -11.20 1.43 -0.31
CA ARG A 247 -12.47 1.20 0.37
C ARG A 247 -13.19 2.50 0.70
N TRP A 248 -12.46 3.60 0.86
CA TRP A 248 -13.01 4.92 1.19
C TRP A 248 -14.18 5.33 0.28
N LYS A 249 -15.32 5.70 0.89
CA LYS A 249 -16.50 6.22 0.19
C LYS A 249 -16.68 7.70 0.49
N TYR A 250 -17.25 8.43 -0.47
CA TYR A 250 -17.77 9.76 -0.18
C TYR A 250 -18.85 9.63 0.90
N PRO A 251 -18.78 10.40 2.00
CA PRO A 251 -19.85 10.49 2.97
C PRO A 251 -21.17 10.87 2.28
N GLU A 252 -22.24 10.12 2.56
CA GLU A 252 -23.55 10.36 1.91
C GLU A 252 -24.28 11.59 2.49
N GLU A 253 -24.04 11.92 3.76
CA GLU A 253 -24.54 13.09 4.47
C GLU A 253 -23.49 13.57 5.50
N ASP A 254 -23.79 14.58 6.31
CA ASP A 254 -22.99 15.11 7.45
C ASP A 254 -22.71 14.06 8.56
N ASP A 255 -22.33 12.83 8.20
CA ASP A 255 -21.77 11.82 9.09
C ASP A 255 -20.44 12.35 9.64
N ASN A 256 -20.60 13.15 10.69
CA ASN A 256 -19.60 13.68 11.59
C ASN A 256 -18.97 12.55 12.42
N GLU A 257 -18.75 11.35 11.86
CA GLU A 257 -18.00 10.31 12.56
C GLU A 257 -16.56 10.81 12.80
N TYR A 258 -16.01 11.57 11.84
CA TYR A 258 -14.81 12.39 12.00
C TYR A 258 -15.15 13.81 12.45
N GLY A 259 -16.00 13.96 13.47
CA GLY A 259 -16.58 15.21 14.00
C GLY A 259 -15.55 16.24 14.48
N LEU A 260 -14.79 16.77 13.54
CA LEU A 260 -13.69 17.67 13.73
C LEU A 260 -14.23 19.08 13.50
N GLY A 261 -14.12 19.94 14.54
CA GLY A 261 -14.65 21.30 14.52
C GLY A 261 -14.12 22.17 13.37
N PRO A 262 -14.61 23.41 13.26
CA PRO A 262 -14.22 24.32 12.17
C PRO A 262 -12.69 24.43 12.05
N GLY A 263 -12.17 24.18 10.85
CA GLY A 263 -10.73 24.31 10.52
C GLY A 263 -9.91 23.01 10.61
N ARG A 264 -10.51 21.85 10.89
CA ARG A 264 -9.79 20.56 10.86
C ARG A 264 -9.91 19.88 9.48
N ARG A 265 -8.81 19.25 9.05
CA ARG A 265 -8.70 18.52 7.78
C ARG A 265 -9.52 17.23 7.86
N VAL A 266 -10.23 16.90 6.79
CA VAL A 266 -11.06 15.70 6.67
C VAL A 266 -10.36 14.72 5.76
N TYR A 267 -10.50 13.43 6.08
CA TYR A 267 -9.90 12.38 5.28
C TYR A 267 -10.62 12.21 3.94
N GLU A 268 -9.88 12.36 2.84
CA GLU A 268 -10.42 12.38 1.47
C GLU A 268 -10.20 11.04 0.72
N GLY A 269 -9.94 9.96 1.45
CA GLY A 269 -9.65 8.65 0.84
C GLY A 269 -8.29 8.58 0.17
N LYS A 270 -7.36 9.44 0.59
CA LYS A 270 -5.96 9.47 0.17
C LYS A 270 -5.10 10.08 1.26
N ASP A 271 -3.83 9.76 1.25
CA ASP A 271 -2.83 10.42 2.08
C ASP A 271 -1.43 10.38 1.45
N PHE A 272 -0.44 10.93 2.17
CA PHE A 272 0.94 10.97 1.76
C PHE A 272 1.81 10.13 2.71
N CYS A 273 2.29 8.99 2.21
CA CYS A 273 3.14 8.06 2.95
C CYS A 273 4.61 8.48 2.80
N PRO A 274 5.37 8.73 3.89
CA PRO A 274 6.81 8.89 3.82
C PRO A 274 7.45 7.64 3.20
N ILE A 275 8.35 7.79 2.22
CA ILE A 275 8.98 6.64 1.55
C ILE A 275 9.68 5.71 2.55
N LEU A 276 10.32 6.30 3.55
CA LEU A 276 11.09 5.56 4.54
C LEU A 276 10.21 4.58 5.32
N ASP A 277 8.97 4.97 5.61
CA ASP A 277 8.05 4.21 6.46
C ASP A 277 7.15 3.26 5.66
N LEU A 278 7.31 3.19 4.34
CA LEU A 278 6.43 2.39 3.48
C LEU A 278 6.31 0.92 3.92
N PRO A 279 7.39 0.19 4.27
CA PRO A 279 7.27 -1.19 4.74
C PRO A 279 6.45 -1.30 6.03
N LEU A 280 6.64 -0.36 6.97
CA LEU A 280 5.88 -0.28 8.21
C LEU A 280 4.41 0.02 7.96
N ILE A 281 4.09 0.98 7.08
CA ILE A 281 2.71 1.30 6.71
C ILE A 281 2.03 0.10 6.04
N CYS A 282 2.72 -0.61 5.14
CA CYS A 282 2.20 -1.83 4.54
C CYS A 282 1.90 -2.93 5.56
N ALA A 283 2.74 -3.08 6.60
CA ALA A 283 2.51 -4.05 7.66
C ALA A 283 1.37 -3.62 8.59
N LYS A 284 1.38 -2.36 9.07
CA LYS A 284 0.38 -1.85 10.01
C LYS A 284 -1.01 -1.75 9.39
N TRP A 285 -1.12 -1.62 8.07
CA TRP A 285 -2.40 -1.75 7.37
C TRP A 285 -3.23 -2.98 7.82
N TYR A 286 -2.58 -4.09 8.16
CA TYR A 286 -3.25 -5.32 8.60
C TYR A 286 -3.90 -5.22 9.98
N GLU A 287 -3.50 -4.24 10.79
CA GLU A 287 -4.05 -3.96 12.12
C GLU A 287 -5.22 -2.96 12.07
N HIS A 288 -5.51 -2.38 10.91
CA HIS A 288 -6.47 -1.29 10.74
C HIS A 288 -7.60 -1.64 9.77
N ALA A 289 -8.76 -1.00 9.93
CA ALA A 289 -9.92 -1.21 9.07
C ALA A 289 -9.81 -0.45 7.72
N GLY A 290 -9.01 0.61 7.66
CA GLY A 290 -8.88 1.54 6.55
C GLY A 290 -7.75 2.56 6.77
N LEU A 291 -7.44 3.38 5.74
CA LEU A 291 -6.31 4.32 5.83
C LEU A 291 -6.70 5.54 6.69
N ASP A 292 -8.00 5.75 6.89
CA ASP A 292 -8.58 6.74 7.78
C ASP A 292 -8.21 6.51 9.25
N GLU A 293 -8.06 5.26 9.70
CA GLU A 293 -7.59 4.95 11.06
C GLU A 293 -6.08 5.20 11.24
N MET A 294 -5.33 5.12 10.14
CA MET A 294 -3.89 5.40 10.10
C MET A 294 -3.59 6.86 9.77
N TRP A 295 -4.61 7.70 9.60
CA TRP A 295 -4.42 9.05 9.12
C TRP A 295 -4.10 10.03 10.28
N PRO A 296 -3.12 10.95 10.11
CA PRO A 296 -2.25 11.10 8.94
C PRO A 296 -0.99 10.22 9.01
N LEU A 297 -0.56 9.69 7.87
CA LEU A 297 0.56 8.75 7.75
C LEU A 297 1.92 9.40 8.05
N ASP A 298 2.04 10.72 7.94
CA ASP A 298 3.27 11.45 8.26
C ASP A 298 3.57 11.50 9.78
N GLU A 299 2.56 11.30 10.63
CA GLU A 299 2.72 11.20 12.09
C GLU A 299 3.27 9.83 12.55
N TYR A 300 3.32 8.81 11.68
CA TYR A 300 3.91 7.51 12.03
C TYR A 300 5.42 7.60 12.25
N ARG A 301 6.06 8.65 11.73
CA ARG A 301 7.50 8.90 11.84
C ARG A 301 7.97 9.22 13.27
N GLU A 302 7.11 9.81 14.12
CA GLU A 302 7.50 10.31 15.45
C GLU A 302 7.36 9.27 16.59
N LYS A 303 6.81 8.09 16.31
CA LYS A 303 6.46 7.11 17.37
C LYS A 303 7.44 5.95 17.54
N TRP A 304 8.38 5.76 16.61
CA TRP A 304 9.19 4.54 16.52
C TRP A 304 10.71 4.78 16.35
N TYR A 305 11.16 6.03 16.45
CA TYR A 305 12.56 6.44 16.55
C TYR A 305 12.73 7.38 17.76
#